data_AF-A0A4Q8QQC5-F1
#
_entry.id   AF-A0A4Q8QQC5-F1
#
_cell.length_a   1.000
_cell.length_b   1.000
_cell.length_c   1.000
_cell.angle_alpha   90.00
_cell.angle_beta   90.00
_cell.angle_gamma   90.00
#
_symmetry.space_group_name_H-M   'P 1'
#
loop_
_entity.id
_entity.type
_entity.pdbx_description
1 polymer ?
#
loop_
_entity_poly.entity_id
_entity_poly.type
_entity_poly.pdbx_seq_one_letter_code
_entity_poly.pdbx_strand_id
1 'polypeptide(L)' 'MATSTSLPAPGASRTGLAKIIAELRVFWRQFFTRAFNPYRPELHYMRGPGPAWRAKHRSRLRS' A
#
# COMPACT_ATOMS: atom_id res chain seq x y z
N MET A 1 -6.86 -35.34 49.06
CA MET A 1 -6.42 -34.25 48.18
C MET A 1 -6.86 -34.58 46.76
N ALA A 2 -8.01 -34.07 46.31
CA ALA A 2 -8.51 -34.32 44.95
C ALA A 2 -8.14 -33.12 44.06
N THR A 3 -7.29 -33.33 43.07
CA THR A 3 -6.95 -32.33 42.05
C THR A 3 -8.00 -32.37 40.95
N SER A 4 -8.84 -31.33 40.88
CA SER A 4 -9.75 -31.11 39.75
C SER A 4 -8.96 -30.57 38.57
N THR A 5 -8.79 -31.37 37.52
CA THR A 5 -8.30 -30.90 36.22
C THR A 5 -9.42 -30.11 35.55
N SER A 6 -9.29 -28.78 35.47
CA SER A 6 -10.19 -27.94 34.69
C SER A 6 -9.89 -28.12 33.21
N LEU A 7 -10.88 -28.53 32.41
CA LEU A 7 -10.75 -28.62 30.97
C LEU A 7 -10.72 -27.22 30.33
N PRO A 8 -9.87 -26.99 29.31
CA PRO A 8 -9.80 -25.70 28.64
C PRO A 8 -11.11 -25.40 27.88
N ALA A 9 -11.61 -24.18 28.03
CA ALA A 9 -12.88 -23.75 27.45
C ALA A 9 -12.87 -23.85 25.90
N PRO A 10 -13.98 -24.30 25.26
CA PRO A 10 -14.06 -24.58 23.82
C PRO A 10 -14.05 -23.32 22.91
N GLY A 11 -13.60 -22.17 23.40
CA GLY A 11 -13.59 -20.90 22.67
C GLY A 11 -12.27 -20.54 21.97
N ALA A 12 -11.17 -21.23 22.28
CA ALA A 12 -9.83 -20.84 21.84
C ALA A 12 -9.66 -20.83 20.29
N SER A 13 -10.35 -21.73 19.59
CA SER A 13 -10.28 -21.86 18.13
C SER A 13 -10.97 -20.71 17.38
N ARG A 14 -12.09 -20.20 17.92
CA ARG A 14 -12.84 -19.07 17.31
C ARG A 14 -12.07 -17.76 17.43
N THR A 15 -11.37 -17.56 18.55
CA THR A 15 -10.53 -16.38 18.78
C THR A 15 -9.30 -16.35 17.88
N GLY A 16 -8.70 -17.52 17.63
CA GLY A 16 -7.55 -17.64 16.71
C GLY A 16 -7.90 -17.26 15.27
N LEU A 17 -9.01 -17.78 14.75
CA LEU A 17 -9.47 -17.43 13.40
C LEU A 17 -9.88 -15.95 13.28
N ALA A 18 -10.54 -15.40 14.29
CA ALA A 18 -10.88 -13.98 14.32
C ALA A 18 -9.63 -13.08 14.25
N LYS A 19 -8.56 -13.46 14.95
CA LYS A 19 -7.28 -12.75 14.91
C LYS A 19 -6.64 -12.81 13.51
N ILE A 20 -6.61 -13.98 12.89
CA ILE A 20 -6.06 -14.15 11.53
C ILE A 20 -6.83 -13.30 10.50
N ILE A 21 -8.16 -13.29 10.59
CA ILE A 21 -9.01 -12.48 9.71
C ILE A 21 -8.75 -10.97 9.93
N ALA A 22 -8.54 -10.54 11.17
CA ALA A 22 -8.21 -9.16 11.48
C ALA A 22 -6.87 -8.73 10.87
N GLU A 23 -5.83 -9.54 11.03
CA GLU A 23 -4.51 -9.29 10.43
C GLU A 23 -4.59 -9.24 8.90
N LEU A 24 -5.30 -10.19 8.29
CA LEU A 24 -5.50 -10.24 6.84
C LEU A 24 -6.20 -8.97 6.34
N ARG A 25 -7.23 -8.47 7.04
CA ARG A 25 -7.94 -7.24 6.68
C ARG A 25 -7.02 -6.00 6.73
N VAL A 26 -6.16 -5.90 7.72
CA VAL A 26 -5.19 -4.79 7.85
C VAL A 26 -4.21 -4.82 6.69
N PHE A 27 -3.66 -6.00 6.38
CA PHE A 27 -2.77 -6.21 5.25
C PHE A 27 -3.43 -5.81 3.92
N TRP A 28 -4.65 -6.30 3.65
CA TRP A 28 -5.38 -6.01 2.42
C TRP A 28 -5.67 -4.52 2.26
N ARG A 29 -6.05 -3.81 3.33
CA ARG A 29 -6.22 -2.35 3.29
C ARG A 29 -4.93 -1.65 2.87
N GLN A 30 -3.81 -1.99 3.48
CA GLN A 30 -2.51 -1.39 3.16
C GLN A 30 -2.06 -1.73 1.73
N PHE A 31 -2.34 -2.96 1.27
CA PHE A 31 -2.06 -3.41 -0.07
C PHE A 31 -2.85 -2.61 -1.10
N PHE A 32 -4.17 -2.48 -0.95
CA PHE A 32 -5.00 -1.70 -1.86
C PHE A 32 -4.59 -0.22 -1.90
N THR A 33 -4.29 0.40 -0.75
CA THR A 33 -3.83 1.80 -0.71
C THR A 33 -2.49 2.00 -1.44
N ARG A 34 -1.60 1.01 -1.44
CA ARG A 34 -0.32 1.10 -2.17
C ARG A 34 -0.45 0.72 -3.64
N ALA A 35 -1.16 -0.37 -3.93
CA ALA A 35 -1.33 -0.90 -5.28
C ALA A 35 -2.19 0.00 -6.16
N PHE A 36 -3.21 0.62 -5.57
CA PHE A 36 -4.12 1.54 -6.25
C PHE A 36 -3.88 2.99 -5.80
N ASN A 37 -2.72 3.30 -5.22
CA ASN A 37 -2.32 4.69 -5.14
C ASN A 37 -2.19 5.16 -6.60
N PRO A 38 -3.07 6.06 -7.08
CA PRO A 38 -2.96 6.51 -8.45
C PRO A 38 -1.57 7.11 -8.56
N TYR A 39 -0.74 6.53 -9.42
CA TYR A 39 0.40 7.28 -9.95
C TYR A 39 -0.23 8.61 -10.35
N ARG A 40 0.17 9.69 -9.66
CA ARG A 40 -0.25 11.07 -9.93
C ARG A 40 0.85 11.68 -10.76
N PRO A 41 0.86 11.35 -12.05
CA PRO A 41 1.90 11.81 -12.96
C PRO A 41 1.83 13.34 -13.12
N GLU A 42 0.72 13.96 -12.69
CA GLU A 42 0.44 15.39 -12.54
C GLU A 42 1.50 16.15 -11.72
N LEU A 43 2.22 15.48 -10.81
CA LEU A 43 3.35 16.06 -10.07
C LEU A 43 4.69 15.88 -10.80
N HIS A 44 4.76 14.96 -11.76
CA HIS A 44 5.96 14.53 -12.48
C HIS A 44 6.15 15.23 -13.83
N TYR A 45 5.17 16.01 -14.31
CA TYR A 45 5.28 16.80 -15.54
C TYR A 45 5.00 18.30 -15.39
N MET A 46 4.94 18.80 -14.15
CA MET A 46 4.89 20.25 -13.93
C MET A 46 6.22 20.96 -14.24
N ARG A 47 7.31 20.21 -14.48
CA ARG A 47 8.50 20.74 -15.16
C ARG A 47 8.41 20.36 -16.63
N GLY A 48 7.72 21.19 -17.41
CA GLY A 48 7.81 21.19 -18.87
C GLY A 48 9.28 21.18 -19.35
N PRO A 49 9.53 20.95 -20.65
CA PRO A 49 10.87 20.72 -21.16
C PRO A 49 11.87 21.76 -20.63
N GLY A 50 12.86 21.28 -19.87
CA GLY A 50 13.82 22.15 -19.20
C GLY A 50 14.63 23.00 -20.20
N PRO A 51 15.41 23.97 -19.71
CA PRO A 51 16.24 24.85 -20.56
C PRO A 51 17.10 24.09 -21.58
N ALA A 52 17.59 22.89 -21.19
CA ALA A 52 18.36 22.00 -22.06
C ALA A 52 17.59 21.49 -23.29
N TRP A 53 16.27 21.29 -23.20
CA TRP A 53 15.43 20.91 -24.33
C TRP A 53 15.18 22.11 -25.26
N ARG A 54 14.99 23.31 -24.70
CA ARG A 54 14.85 24.56 -25.48
C ARG A 54 16.12 24.90 -26.26
N ALA A 55 17.31 24.67 -25.69
CA ALA A 55 18.57 24.90 -26.38
C ALA A 55 18.73 24.03 -27.65
N LYS A 56 18.26 22.77 -27.60
CA LYS A 56 18.32 21.84 -28.73
C LYS A 56 17.31 22.13 -29.84
N HIS A 57 16.18 22.75 -29.53
CA HIS A 57 15.11 23.03 -30.51
C HIS A 57 15.07 24.48 -31.01
N ARG A 58 15.70 25.43 -30.32
CA ARG A 58 15.82 26.82 -30.80
C ARG A 58 16.69 26.96 -32.07
N SER A 59 17.53 25.98 -32.38
CA SER A 59 18.30 25.93 -33.62
C SER A 59 17.45 25.58 -34.85
N ARG A 60 16.19 25.15 -34.69
CA ARG A 60 15.27 24.86 -35.80
C ARG A 60 14.39 26.03 -36.24
N LEU A 61 14.44 27.18 -35.54
CA LEU A 61 13.55 28.32 -35.76
C LEU A 61 14.29 29.65 -36.03
N ARG A 62 15.53 29.61 -36.51
CA ARG A 62 16.23 30.80 -36.97
C ARG A 62 16.72 30.57 -38.40
N SER A 63 15.79 30.76 -39.34
CA SER A 63 16.08 31.23 -40.71
C SER A 63 16.58 32.66 -40.66
#